data_AF-A0A7X8I907-F1
#
_entry.id   AF-A0A7X8I907-F1
#
_cell.length_a   1.000
_cell.length_b   1.000
_cell.length_c   1.000
_cell.angle_alpha   90.00
_cell.angle_beta   90.00
_cell.angle_gamma   90.00
#
_symmetry.space_group_name_H-M   'P 1'
#
loop_
_entity.id
_entity.type
_entity.pdbx_description
1 polymer ?
#
loop_
_entity_poly.entity_id
_entity_poly.type
_entity_poly.pdbx_seq_one_letter_code
_entity_poly.pdbx_strand_id
1 'polypeptide(L)'
;MKKPAPALSKSPSLWLVEAKSSSPRPENNMRFKDFIGEVKAKLNSSLCLFAAALLGRHTEYCDLPDGFLKQDFSALEIKLILVLRGHKKEWLEPVSDALQKSLWSAARIWGFPSGNVVVINDEMAKRLRLIED
;
A
#
# COMPACT_ATOMS: atom_id res chain seq x y z
N MET A 1 -40.62 -10.33 -13.98
CA MET A 1 -39.36 -10.96 -13.55
C MET A 1 -38.38 -9.86 -13.15
N LYS A 2 -37.94 -9.79 -11.89
CA LYS A 2 -36.94 -8.82 -11.43
C LYS A 2 -35.56 -9.34 -11.85
N LYS A 3 -34.79 -8.52 -12.57
CA LYS A 3 -33.38 -8.79 -12.89
C LYS A 3 -32.62 -8.99 -11.56
N PRO A 4 -31.80 -10.03 -11.39
CA PRO A 4 -30.98 -10.15 -10.19
C PRO A 4 -30.03 -8.95 -10.13
N ALA A 5 -29.83 -8.40 -8.93
CA ALA A 5 -28.80 -7.40 -8.70
C ALA A 5 -27.43 -7.98 -9.10
N PRO A 6 -26.57 -7.23 -9.80
CA PRO A 6 -25.25 -7.72 -10.13
C PRO A 6 -24.51 -8.04 -8.83
N ALA A 7 -23.95 -9.25 -8.74
CA ALA A 7 -23.00 -9.57 -7.69
C ALA A 7 -21.89 -8.51 -7.73
N LEU A 8 -21.57 -7.91 -6.58
CA LEU A 8 -20.47 -6.96 -6.46
C LEU A 8 -19.16 -7.72 -6.67
N SER A 9 -18.78 -7.95 -7.93
CA SER A 9 -17.46 -8.48 -8.27
C SER A 9 -16.45 -7.44 -7.80
N LYS A 10 -15.76 -7.71 -6.68
CA LYS A 10 -14.68 -6.84 -6.22
C LYS A 10 -13.68 -6.72 -7.35
N SER A 11 -13.42 -5.51 -7.81
CA SER A 11 -12.34 -5.25 -8.77
C SER A 11 -11.03 -5.81 -8.21
N PRO A 12 -10.16 -6.40 -9.05
CA PRO A 12 -8.85 -6.83 -8.62
C PRO A 12 -8.09 -5.64 -8.02
N SER A 13 -7.32 -5.89 -6.97
CA SER A 13 -6.54 -4.85 -6.29
C SER A 13 -5.12 -5.34 -6.01
N LEU A 14 -4.15 -4.45 -6.15
CA LEU A 14 -2.73 -4.67 -5.85
C LEU A 14 -2.42 -3.97 -4.54
N TRP A 15 -2.02 -4.74 -3.55
CA TRP A 15 -1.71 -4.22 -2.23
C TRP A 15 -0.20 -4.23 -2.05
N LEU A 16 0.39 -3.05 -1.89
CA LEU A 16 1.78 -2.90 -1.48
C LEU A 16 1.78 -2.75 0.04
N VAL A 17 2.32 -3.75 0.73
CA VAL A 17 2.30 -3.82 2.19
C VAL A 17 3.72 -3.61 2.72
N GLU A 18 3.90 -2.60 3.55
CA GLU A 18 5.12 -2.38 4.35
C GLU A 18 4.78 -2.63 5.82
N ALA A 19 5.59 -3.44 6.51
CA ALA A 19 5.41 -3.70 7.94
C ALA A 19 6.58 -3.12 8.74
N LYS A 20 6.27 -2.40 9.81
CA LYS A 20 7.24 -1.81 10.74
C LYS A 20 6.95 -2.23 12.17
N SER A 21 8.00 -2.55 12.91
CA SER A 21 7.91 -2.91 14.34
C SER A 21 7.57 -1.72 15.23
N SER A 22 7.81 -0.49 14.77
CA SER A 22 7.53 0.75 15.50
C SER A 22 7.49 1.97 14.58
N SER A 23 6.89 3.08 15.03
CA SER A 23 7.07 4.41 14.48
C SER A 23 7.47 5.41 15.59
N PRO A 24 8.24 6.47 15.28
CA PRO A 24 8.49 7.57 16.21
C PRO A 24 7.20 8.33 16.48
N ARG A 25 7.09 8.93 17.67
CA ARG A 25 5.93 9.77 18.00
C ARG A 25 5.95 11.06 17.17
N PRO A 26 4.78 11.59 16.74
CA PRO A 26 4.70 12.80 15.92
C PRO A 26 5.38 14.03 16.55
N GLU A 27 5.40 14.14 17.87
CA GLU A 27 6.01 15.26 18.59
C GLU A 27 7.54 15.30 18.42
N ASN A 28 8.16 14.17 18.05
CA ASN A 28 9.57 14.11 17.67
C ASN A 28 9.72 14.44 16.18
N ASN A 29 9.51 15.71 15.84
CA ASN A 29 9.37 16.23 14.47
C ASN A 29 10.45 15.73 13.48
N MET A 30 11.72 15.67 13.89
CA MET A 30 12.80 15.27 12.99
C MET A 30 12.75 13.77 12.70
N ARG A 31 12.72 12.92 13.74
CA ARG A 31 12.63 11.46 13.56
C ARG A 31 11.34 11.04 12.86
N PHE A 32 10.24 11.74 13.14
CA PHE A 32 8.96 11.50 12.48
C PHE A 32 9.03 11.80 10.99
N LYS A 33 9.59 12.96 10.60
CA LYS A 33 9.78 13.31 9.19
C LYS A 33 10.67 12.30 8.46
N ASP A 34 11.76 11.87 9.09
CA ASP A 34 12.67 10.87 8.53
C ASP A 34 11.97 9.52 8.32
N PHE A 35 11.17 9.09 9.31
CA PHE A 35 10.36 7.88 9.21
C PHE A 35 9.36 7.92 8.04
N ILE A 36 8.62 9.02 7.89
CA ILE A 36 7.69 9.21 6.77
C ILE A 36 8.45 9.20 5.43
N GLY A 37 9.62 9.85 5.38
CA GLY A 37 10.50 9.84 4.21
C GLY A 37 10.97 8.44 3.83
N GLU A 38 11.38 7.64 4.80
CA GLU A 38 11.82 6.25 4.59
C GLU A 38 10.68 5.38 4.03
N VAL A 39 9.48 5.45 4.64
CA VAL A 39 8.31 4.70 4.16
C VAL A 39 7.94 5.11 2.74
N LYS A 40 7.91 6.43 2.46
CA LYS A 40 7.67 6.94 1.11
C LYS A 40 8.69 6.40 0.11
N ALA A 41 9.98 6.41 0.45
CA ALA A 41 11.04 5.93 -0.43
C ALA A 41 10.88 4.44 -0.76
N LYS A 42 10.53 3.61 0.24
CA LYS A 42 10.24 2.18 0.02
C LYS A 42 9.03 1.96 -0.89
N LEU A 43 7.91 2.63 -0.62
CA LEU A 43 6.70 2.49 -1.42
C LEU A 43 6.93 2.90 -2.89
N ASN A 44 7.63 4.02 -3.11
CA ASN A 44 8.03 4.44 -4.45
C ASN A 44 8.94 3.42 -5.14
N SER A 45 9.93 2.89 -4.41
CA SER A 45 10.85 1.89 -4.96
C SER A 45 10.11 0.61 -5.35
N SER A 46 9.14 0.16 -4.54
CA SER A 46 8.30 -0.99 -4.84
C SER A 46 7.42 -0.78 -6.08
N LEU A 47 6.83 0.42 -6.24
CA LEU A 47 6.08 0.79 -7.44
C LEU A 47 6.99 0.80 -8.68
N CYS A 48 8.18 1.39 -8.59
CA CYS A 48 9.15 1.39 -9.69
C CYS A 48 9.62 -0.02 -10.05
N LEU A 49 9.90 -0.88 -9.05
CA LEU A 49 10.30 -2.26 -9.25
C LEU A 49 9.17 -3.06 -9.93
N PHE A 50 7.93 -2.86 -9.50
CA PHE A 50 6.76 -3.46 -10.13
C PHE A 50 6.63 -3.05 -11.60
N ALA A 51 6.74 -1.75 -11.93
CA ALA A 51 6.77 -1.31 -13.32
C ALA A 51 7.95 -1.90 -14.11
N ALA A 52 9.15 -1.95 -13.53
CA ALA A 52 10.32 -2.52 -14.18
C ALA A 52 10.13 -4.01 -14.51
N ALA A 53 9.48 -4.76 -13.61
CA ALA A 53 9.12 -6.16 -13.82
C ALA A 53 8.12 -6.31 -14.99
N LEU A 54 7.05 -5.50 -15.03
CA LEU A 54 6.07 -5.50 -16.13
C LEU A 54 6.68 -5.08 -17.48
N LEU A 55 7.68 -4.20 -17.46
CA LEU A 55 8.41 -3.78 -18.65
C LEU A 55 9.49 -4.78 -19.09
N GLY A 56 9.63 -5.92 -18.39
CA GLY A 56 10.60 -6.96 -18.74
C GLY A 56 12.05 -6.52 -18.57
N ARG A 57 12.35 -5.61 -17.64
CA ARG A 57 13.72 -5.10 -17.41
C ARG A 57 14.63 -6.06 -16.64
N HIS A 58 14.05 -7.04 -15.95
CA HIS A 58 14.74 -7.99 -15.08
C HIS A 58 14.32 -9.44 -15.37
N THR A 59 14.38 -9.87 -16.63
CA THR A 59 13.89 -11.20 -17.08
C THR A 59 14.53 -12.39 -16.37
N GLU A 60 15.78 -12.26 -15.92
CA GLU A 60 16.50 -13.32 -15.20
C GLU A 60 16.05 -13.49 -13.74
N TYR A 61 15.36 -12.48 -13.17
CA TYR A 61 14.98 -12.43 -11.75
C TYR A 61 13.47 -12.19 -11.55
N CYS A 62 12.68 -12.27 -12.62
CA CYS A 62 11.25 -11.97 -12.57
C CYS A 62 10.45 -13.25 -12.29
N ASP A 63 10.22 -13.53 -11.01
CA ASP A 63 9.45 -14.69 -10.55
C ASP A 63 7.94 -14.42 -10.48
N LEU A 64 7.44 -13.43 -11.23
CA LEU A 64 6.01 -13.10 -11.25
C LEU A 64 5.22 -14.22 -11.95
N PRO A 65 4.15 -14.76 -11.35
CA PRO A 65 3.35 -15.80 -11.98
C PRO A 65 2.73 -15.36 -13.31
N ASP A 66 2.60 -16.25 -14.28
CA ASP A 66 1.96 -15.96 -15.57
C ASP A 66 0.57 -15.35 -15.43
N GLY A 67 -0.21 -15.83 -14.46
CA GLY A 67 -1.55 -15.31 -14.18
C GLY A 67 -1.54 -13.86 -13.71
N PHE A 68 -0.46 -13.43 -13.05
CA PHE A 68 -0.23 -12.05 -12.62
C PHE A 68 0.13 -11.16 -13.81
N LEU A 69 1.02 -11.61 -14.70
CA LEU A 69 1.41 -10.86 -15.90
C LEU A 69 0.27 -10.68 -16.91
N LYS A 70 -0.73 -11.56 -16.89
CA LYS A 70 -1.93 -11.50 -17.75
C LYS A 70 -3.05 -10.62 -17.19
N GLN A 71 -2.86 -9.99 -16.03
CA GLN A 71 -3.87 -9.10 -15.45
C GLN A 71 -4.03 -7.82 -16.27
N ASP A 72 -5.25 -7.30 -16.32
CA ASP A 72 -5.48 -5.93 -16.78
C ASP A 72 -5.12 -4.95 -15.65
N PHE A 73 -3.88 -4.45 -15.69
CA PHE A 73 -3.39 -3.49 -14.71
C PHE A 73 -4.03 -2.11 -14.82
N SER A 74 -4.73 -1.80 -15.93
CA SER A 74 -5.43 -0.51 -16.07
C SER A 74 -6.70 -0.44 -15.22
N ALA A 75 -7.33 -1.58 -14.96
CA ALA A 75 -8.55 -1.70 -14.16
C ALA A 75 -8.28 -1.97 -12.67
N LEU A 76 -7.01 -2.10 -12.29
CA LEU A 76 -6.60 -2.57 -10.98
C LEU A 76 -6.53 -1.42 -9.96
N GLU A 77 -7.13 -1.63 -8.79
CA GLU A 77 -7.04 -0.68 -7.68
C GLU A 77 -5.72 -0.86 -6.91
N ILE A 78 -4.89 0.18 -6.83
CA ILE A 78 -3.64 0.13 -6.05
C ILE A 78 -3.91 0.60 -4.61
N LYS A 79 -3.46 -0.17 -3.62
CA LYS A 79 -3.50 0.17 -2.18
C LYS A 79 -2.11 0.11 -1.58
N LEU A 80 -1.75 1.14 -0.84
CA LEU A 80 -0.51 1.22 -0.08
C LEU A 80 -0.85 1.07 1.39
N ILE A 81 -0.37 0.00 2.03
CA ILE A 81 -0.71 -0.33 3.41
C ILE A 81 0.56 -0.31 4.24
N LEU A 82 0.60 0.54 5.26
CA LEU A 82 1.62 0.50 6.30
C LEU A 82 1.05 -0.19 7.54
N VAL A 83 1.68 -1.28 7.97
CA VAL A 83 1.36 -1.97 9.22
C VAL A 83 2.31 -1.52 10.31
N LEU A 84 1.76 -0.96 11.41
CA LEU A 84 2.50 -0.54 12.59
C LEU A 84 2.20 -1.48 13.77
N ARG A 85 3.14 -2.36 14.09
CA ARG A 85 2.97 -3.32 15.19
C ARG A 85 2.87 -2.60 16.54
N GLY A 86 1.98 -3.08 17.42
CA GLY A 86 1.80 -2.55 18.78
C GLY A 86 1.29 -1.11 18.88
N HIS A 87 0.84 -0.51 17.78
CA HIS A 87 0.30 0.85 17.79
C HIS A 87 -1.17 0.86 18.15
N LYS A 88 -1.57 1.82 18.99
CA LYS A 88 -2.98 2.10 19.26
C LYS A 88 -3.62 2.79 18.06
N LYS A 89 -4.93 2.61 17.89
CA LYS A 89 -5.67 3.15 16.76
C LYS A 89 -5.57 4.68 16.65
N GLU A 90 -5.60 5.36 17.80
CA GLU A 90 -5.44 6.82 17.90
C GLU A 90 -4.07 7.33 17.46
N TRP A 91 -3.05 6.48 17.40
CA TRP A 91 -1.70 6.86 16.95
C TRP A 91 -1.52 6.75 15.43
N LEU A 92 -2.47 6.11 14.74
CA LEU A 92 -2.35 5.84 13.30
C LEU A 92 -2.67 7.08 12.46
N GLU A 93 -3.60 7.92 12.91
CA GLU A 93 -4.11 9.08 12.15
C GLU A 93 -3.00 10.08 11.80
N PRO A 94 -2.12 10.52 12.72
CA PRO A 94 -1.02 11.43 12.36
C PRO A 94 -0.05 10.84 11.32
N VAL A 95 0.22 9.53 11.37
CA VAL A 95 1.08 8.83 10.40
C VAL A 95 0.37 8.75 9.04
N SER A 96 -0.92 8.42 9.04
CA SER A 96 -1.76 8.35 7.85
C SER A 96 -1.79 9.68 7.10
N ASP A 97 -2.07 10.78 7.81
CA ASP A 97 -2.14 12.11 7.22
C ASP A 97 -0.80 12.54 6.62
N ALA A 98 0.29 12.29 7.34
CA ALA A 98 1.64 12.62 6.88
C ALA A 98 2.01 11.81 5.62
N LEU A 99 1.69 10.52 5.59
CA LEU A 99 1.94 9.67 4.42
C LEU A 99 1.11 10.09 3.22
N GLN A 100 -0.20 10.30 3.39
CA GLN A 100 -1.09 10.76 2.32
C GLN A 100 -0.58 12.05 1.67
N LYS A 101 -0.15 13.02 2.48
CA LYS A 101 0.46 14.27 1.99
C LYS A 101 1.77 13.99 1.25
N SER A 102 2.64 13.16 1.82
CA SER A 102 3.97 12.89 1.24
C SER A 102 3.92 12.12 -0.09
N LEU A 103 2.88 11.29 -0.28
CA LEU A 103 2.67 10.41 -1.42
C LEU A 103 1.72 10.99 -2.47
N TRP A 104 1.21 12.20 -2.27
CA TRP A 104 0.27 12.84 -3.21
C TRP A 104 0.75 12.84 -4.65
N SER A 105 2.03 13.13 -4.91
CA SER A 105 2.60 13.09 -6.26
C SER A 105 2.60 11.67 -6.84
N ALA A 106 2.93 10.65 -6.04
CA ALA A 106 2.91 9.26 -6.48
C ALA A 106 1.48 8.80 -6.77
N ALA A 107 0.52 9.16 -5.90
CA ALA A 107 -0.91 8.90 -6.10
C ALA A 107 -1.40 9.45 -7.45
N ARG A 108 -1.01 10.67 -7.81
CA ARG A 108 -1.36 11.26 -9.11
C ARG A 108 -0.69 10.58 -10.30
N ILE A 109 0.57 10.18 -10.18
CA ILE A 109 1.30 9.50 -11.26
C ILE A 109 0.68 8.12 -11.54
N TRP A 110 0.34 7.39 -10.47
CA TRP A 110 -0.17 6.03 -10.54
C TRP A 110 -1.69 5.93 -10.60
N GLY A 111 -2.40 7.06 -10.50
CA GLY A 111 -3.86 7.13 -10.66
C GLY A 111 -4.66 6.55 -9.49
N PHE A 112 -4.08 6.42 -8.29
CA PHE A 112 -4.81 5.93 -7.11
C PHE A 112 -5.29 7.09 -6.20
N PRO A 113 -6.46 6.98 -5.54
CA PRO A 113 -6.93 7.99 -4.59
C PRO A 113 -6.02 8.09 -3.36
N SER A 114 -5.87 9.27 -2.76
CA SER A 114 -5.10 9.43 -1.51
C SER A 114 -5.59 8.53 -0.38
N GLY A 115 -6.90 8.24 -0.32
CA GLY A 115 -7.50 7.32 0.64
C GLY A 115 -7.05 5.86 0.52
N ASN A 116 -6.32 5.52 -0.55
CA ASN A 116 -5.72 4.21 -0.73
C ASN A 116 -4.35 4.07 -0.06
N VAL A 117 -3.87 5.13 0.61
CA VAL A 117 -2.74 5.06 1.55
C VAL A 117 -3.30 4.86 2.95
N VAL A 118 -3.19 3.64 3.46
CA VAL A 118 -3.82 3.21 4.72
C VAL A 118 -2.75 2.83 5.73
N VAL A 119 -2.87 3.37 6.94
CA VAL A 119 -2.03 2.98 8.08
C VAL A 119 -2.89 2.16 9.05
N ILE A 120 -2.43 0.96 9.37
CA ILE A 120 -3.14 0.02 10.23
C ILE A 120 -2.23 -0.50 11.33
N ASN A 121 -2.80 -0.97 12.44
CA ASN A 121 -2.03 -1.71 13.43
C ASN A 121 -2.06 -3.23 13.16
N ASP A 122 -1.37 -3.99 13.99
CA ASP A 122 -1.31 -5.44 13.97
C ASP A 122 -2.69 -6.11 14.13
N GLU A 123 -3.54 -5.62 15.05
CA GLU A 123 -4.91 -6.15 15.17
C GLU A 123 -5.71 -6.05 13.87
N MET A 124 -5.62 -4.90 13.20
CA MET A 124 -6.25 -4.67 11.90
C MET A 124 -5.62 -5.55 10.80
N ALA A 125 -4.30 -5.67 10.79
CA ALA A 125 -3.58 -6.49 9.81
C ALA A 125 -3.93 -7.98 9.94
N LYS A 126 -4.07 -8.50 11.17
CA LYS A 126 -4.56 -9.86 11.46
C LYS A 126 -5.98 -10.07 10.93
N ARG A 127 -6.90 -9.12 11.18
CA ARG A 127 -8.27 -9.18 10.63
C ARG A 127 -8.30 -9.20 9.09
N LEU A 128 -7.34 -8.53 8.46
CA LEU A 128 -7.16 -8.52 7.01
C LEU A 128 -6.32 -9.70 6.48
N ARG A 129 -5.83 -10.58 7.36
CA ARG A 129 -4.93 -11.71 7.05
C ARG A 129 -3.64 -11.28 6.33
N LEU A 130 -3.13 -10.10 6.65
CA LEU A 130 -1.85 -9.60 6.14
C LEU A 130 -0.66 -10.09 6.95
N ILE A 131 -0.91 -10.51 8.19
CA ILE A 131 0.08 -11.11 9.08
C ILE A 131 -0.58 -12.27 9.83
N GLU A 132 0.23 -13.26 10.20
CA GLU A 132 -0.19 -14.39 11.05
C GLU A 132 -0.16 -14.01 12.54
N ASP A 133 -0.63 -14.93 13.40
CA ASP A 133 -0.78 -14.69 14.84
C ASP A 133 0.54 -14.61 15.61
#